data_AF-A2EID4-F1
#
_entry.id   AF-A2EID4-F1
#
_cell.length_a   1.000
_cell.length_b   1.000
_cell.length_c   1.000
_cell.angle_alpha   90.00
_cell.angle_beta   90.00
_cell.angle_gamma   90.00
#
_symmetry.space_group_name_H-M   'P 1'
#
loop_
_entity.id
_entity.type
_entity.pdbx_description
1 polymer ?
#
loop_
_entity_poly.entity_id
_entity_poly.type
_entity_poly.pdbx_seq_one_letter_code
_entity_poly.pdbx_strand_id
1 'polypeptide(L)'
;MLRSVAFGQVWQGMRPCLHPCKLVRVWLFMSKKNSILYFFEIIYFSTFIENFLISNQDIGPNKFSELRSIYKYYIDSFTALYQLKTENEEELNSIYKMIKAIHAENTIYRAIMNNDKERFIAFTEREEFDKDQKLESSLYPKYGYNSLLELCCYHGAIDCFKFLRMKFTSEITTKCLEFSFLGGNSEIMSECLK
;
A
#
# COMPACT_ATOMS: atom_id res chain seq x y z
N MET A 1 -33.57 -30.17 1.22
CA MET A 1 -33.19 -30.23 2.64
C MET A 1 -31.98 -31.16 2.74
N LEU A 2 -30.92 -30.77 3.47
CA LEU A 2 -29.57 -31.37 3.56
C LEU A 2 -28.52 -30.84 2.56
N ARG A 3 -27.91 -29.71 2.90
CA ARG A 3 -26.47 -29.37 2.74
C ARG A 3 -26.20 -27.99 3.36
N SER A 4 -26.46 -27.85 4.66
CA SER A 4 -26.17 -26.63 5.43
C SER A 4 -25.36 -26.90 6.71
N VAL A 5 -24.83 -28.12 6.90
CA VAL A 5 -24.17 -28.51 8.17
C VAL A 5 -22.65 -28.72 8.04
N ALA A 6 -22.08 -28.75 6.83
CA ALA A 6 -20.66 -29.06 6.66
C ALA A 6 -19.70 -27.86 6.70
N PHE A 7 -20.18 -26.60 6.65
CA PHE A 7 -19.29 -25.43 6.66
C PHE A 7 -18.93 -24.93 8.07
N GLY A 8 -19.75 -25.26 9.08
CA GLY A 8 -19.56 -24.76 10.45
C GLY A 8 -18.49 -25.48 11.27
N GLN A 9 -18.01 -26.66 10.86
CA GLN A 9 -17.09 -27.47 11.67
C GLN A 9 -15.61 -27.36 11.25
N VAL A 10 -15.29 -26.69 10.14
CA VAL A 10 -13.88 -26.47 9.73
C VAL A 10 -13.25 -25.26 10.45
N TRP A 11 -14.06 -24.36 11.00
CA TRP A 11 -13.60 -23.07 11.54
C TRP A 11 -13.35 -23.03 13.06
N GLN A 12 -13.70 -24.07 13.82
CA GLN A 12 -13.47 -24.06 15.29
C GLN A 12 -12.03 -24.40 15.72
N GLY A 13 -11.09 -24.60 14.78
CA GLY A 13 -9.73 -25.03 15.09
C GLY A 13 -8.59 -24.03 14.82
N MET A 14 -8.84 -22.87 14.21
CA MET A 14 -7.75 -21.98 13.77
C MET A 14 -7.43 -20.91 14.81
N ARG A 15 -6.36 -21.14 15.58
CA ARG A 15 -5.67 -20.09 16.36
C ARG A 15 -5.15 -18.96 15.44
N PRO A 16 -4.99 -17.73 15.96
CA PRO A 16 -4.68 -16.53 15.17
C PRO A 16 -3.19 -16.46 14.82
N CYS A 17 -2.74 -17.31 13.90
CA CYS A 17 -1.41 -17.21 13.29
C CYS A 17 -1.53 -17.56 11.79
N LEU A 18 -2.20 -16.70 11.02
CA LEU A 18 -2.30 -16.87 9.57
C LEU A 18 -1.13 -16.16 8.88
N HIS A 19 -0.08 -16.92 8.62
CA HIS A 19 1.04 -16.52 7.78
C HIS A 19 0.56 -16.28 6.33
N PRO A 20 0.99 -15.20 5.64
CA PRO A 20 0.49 -14.80 4.31
C PRO A 20 0.60 -15.86 3.20
N CYS A 21 1.48 -16.84 3.36
CA CYS A 21 1.80 -17.83 2.33
C CYS A 21 0.69 -18.88 2.10
N LYS A 22 -0.26 -19.04 3.03
CA LYS A 22 -1.39 -19.98 2.85
C LYS A 22 -2.52 -19.42 2.01
N LEU A 23 -2.67 -18.09 1.95
CA LEU A 23 -3.67 -17.42 1.10
C LEU A 23 -3.32 -17.56 -0.40
N VAL A 24 -2.04 -17.58 -0.75
CA VAL A 24 -1.58 -17.66 -2.15
C VAL A 24 -1.93 -19.01 -2.81
N ARG A 25 -1.94 -20.13 -2.08
CA ARG A 25 -2.31 -21.45 -2.63
C ARG A 25 -3.82 -21.60 -2.82
N VAL A 26 -4.61 -21.01 -1.93
CA VAL A 26 -6.08 -20.94 -2.10
C VAL A 26 -6.43 -19.99 -3.25
N TRP A 27 -5.73 -18.86 -3.36
CA TRP A 27 -5.83 -17.88 -4.44
C TRP A 27 -5.51 -18.46 -5.83
N LEU A 28 -4.43 -19.25 -5.97
CA LEU A 28 -4.09 -19.95 -7.23
C LEU A 28 -5.14 -21.02 -7.64
N PHE A 29 -5.78 -21.67 -6.66
CA PHE A 29 -6.83 -22.65 -6.92
C PHE A 29 -8.17 -21.99 -7.30
N MET A 30 -8.44 -20.79 -6.77
CA MET A 30 -9.69 -20.03 -6.98
C MET A 30 -9.66 -19.11 -8.22
N SER A 31 -8.46 -18.72 -8.69
CA SER A 31 -8.23 -17.84 -9.86
C SER A 31 -8.71 -18.42 -11.20
N LYS A 32 -9.01 -19.73 -11.29
CA LYS A 32 -9.45 -20.37 -12.55
C LYS A 32 -10.92 -20.20 -12.91
N LYS A 33 -11.77 -19.60 -12.06
CA LYS A 33 -13.21 -19.44 -12.37
C LYS A 33 -13.77 -18.10 -11.89
N ASN A 34 -13.89 -17.16 -12.84
CA ASN A 34 -14.74 -15.96 -12.83
C ASN A 34 -14.34 -14.78 -11.92
N SER A 35 -14.10 -13.63 -12.57
CA SER A 35 -13.81 -12.30 -12.01
C SER A 35 -14.87 -11.71 -11.07
N ILE A 36 -16.06 -12.31 -10.97
CA ILE A 36 -17.15 -11.83 -10.10
C ILE A 36 -16.91 -12.16 -8.61
N LEU A 37 -16.20 -13.23 -8.29
CA LEU A 37 -15.89 -13.59 -6.90
C LEU A 37 -14.84 -12.67 -6.25
N TYR A 38 -13.91 -12.11 -7.04
CA TYR A 38 -12.94 -11.11 -6.60
C TYR A 38 -13.60 -9.80 -6.14
N PHE A 39 -14.69 -9.40 -6.80
CA PHE A 39 -15.50 -8.24 -6.41
C PHE A 39 -16.13 -8.45 -5.03
N PHE A 40 -16.60 -9.67 -4.74
CA PHE A 40 -17.09 -10.02 -3.41
C PHE A 40 -15.98 -10.00 -2.38
N GLU A 41 -14.79 -10.54 -2.61
CA GLU A 41 -13.73 -10.53 -1.58
C GLU A 41 -13.18 -9.14 -1.24
N ILE A 42 -13.06 -8.22 -2.21
CA ILE A 42 -12.59 -6.85 -1.96
C ILE A 42 -13.66 -6.05 -1.21
N ILE A 43 -14.94 -6.14 -1.62
CA ILE A 43 -16.05 -5.53 -0.88
C ILE A 43 -16.18 -6.19 0.49
N TYR A 44 -16.05 -7.52 0.58
CA TYR A 44 -16.11 -8.21 1.86
C TYR A 44 -14.96 -7.76 2.76
N PHE A 45 -13.75 -7.53 2.24
CA PHE A 45 -12.63 -7.06 3.04
C PHE A 45 -12.78 -5.58 3.43
N SER A 46 -13.23 -4.70 2.54
CA SER A 46 -13.49 -3.29 2.87
C SER A 46 -14.64 -3.15 3.86
N THR A 47 -15.74 -3.88 3.64
CA THR A 47 -16.91 -3.92 4.52
C THR A 47 -16.63 -4.70 5.81
N PHE A 48 -15.74 -5.70 5.80
CA PHE A 48 -15.26 -6.37 7.02
C PHE A 48 -14.37 -5.47 7.84
N ILE A 49 -13.47 -4.69 7.22
CA ILE A 49 -12.69 -3.67 7.92
C ILE A 49 -13.64 -2.61 8.48
N GLU A 50 -14.58 -2.07 7.69
CA GLU A 50 -15.57 -1.11 8.18
C GLU A 50 -16.43 -1.69 9.31
N ASN A 51 -16.93 -2.91 9.21
CA ASN A 51 -17.77 -3.54 10.26
C ASN A 51 -16.97 -3.98 11.50
N PHE A 52 -15.73 -4.45 11.33
CA PHE A 52 -14.79 -4.73 12.42
C PHE A 52 -14.43 -3.43 13.16
N LEU A 53 -14.37 -2.30 12.45
CA LEU A 53 -14.13 -0.98 13.03
C LEU A 53 -15.39 -0.41 13.72
N ILE A 54 -16.59 -0.58 13.14
CA ILE A 54 -17.88 -0.10 13.69
C ILE A 54 -18.28 -0.88 14.96
N SER A 55 -17.96 -2.18 15.03
CA SER A 55 -18.24 -3.02 16.21
C SER A 55 -17.32 -2.73 17.41
N ASN A 56 -16.20 -2.04 17.19
CA ASN A 56 -15.31 -1.54 18.23
C ASN A 56 -15.53 -0.04 18.41
N GLN A 57 -16.54 0.36 19.19
CA GLN A 57 -16.92 1.77 19.47
C GLN A 57 -15.82 2.64 20.13
N ASP A 58 -14.57 2.16 20.24
CA ASP A 58 -13.44 2.82 20.92
C ASP A 58 -12.25 3.15 20.00
N ILE A 59 -12.37 3.03 18.68
CA ILE A 59 -11.27 3.36 17.76
C ILE A 59 -11.32 4.85 17.43
N GLY A 60 -10.59 5.66 18.23
CA GLY A 60 -10.41 7.09 17.95
C GLY A 60 -9.81 7.36 16.56
N PRO A 61 -10.04 8.56 15.99
CA PRO A 61 -9.68 8.91 14.60
C PRO A 61 -8.20 8.66 14.23
N ASN A 62 -7.28 8.80 15.19
CA ASN A 62 -5.85 8.54 14.99
C ASN A 62 -5.54 7.08 14.65
N LYS A 63 -6.30 6.13 15.20
CA LYS A 63 -6.09 4.70 14.98
C LYS A 63 -6.69 4.23 13.65
N PHE A 64 -7.69 4.96 13.15
CA PHE A 64 -8.20 4.81 11.79
C PHE A 64 -7.18 5.27 10.74
N SER A 65 -6.52 6.43 10.95
CA SER A 65 -5.45 6.88 10.05
C SER A 65 -4.26 5.92 10.01
N GLU A 66 -3.90 5.33 11.15
CA GLU A 66 -2.85 4.30 11.22
C GLU A 66 -3.23 3.04 10.44
N LEU A 67 -4.42 2.48 10.67
CA LEU A 67 -4.90 1.30 9.93
C LEU A 67 -5.05 1.58 8.44
N ARG A 68 -5.59 2.76 8.09
CA ARG A 68 -5.68 3.19 6.71
C ARG A 68 -4.32 3.28 6.06
N SER A 69 -3.30 3.81 6.75
CA SER A 69 -1.91 3.84 6.27
C SER A 69 -1.36 2.42 6.06
N ILE A 70 -1.56 1.51 7.02
CA ILE A 70 -1.12 0.10 6.93
C ILE A 70 -1.73 -0.61 5.71
N TYR A 71 -3.02 -0.38 5.43
CA TYR A 71 -3.73 -1.03 4.33
C TYR A 71 -3.80 -0.18 3.05
N LYS A 72 -3.31 1.06 3.07
CA LYS A 72 -3.39 2.04 1.97
C LYS A 72 -2.83 1.44 0.70
N TYR A 73 -1.67 0.82 0.80
CA TYR A 73 -1.00 0.16 -0.30
C TYR A 73 -1.85 -0.95 -0.97
N TYR A 74 -2.48 -1.82 -0.17
CA TYR A 74 -3.34 -2.87 -0.70
C TYR A 74 -4.54 -2.26 -1.42
N ILE A 75 -5.19 -1.28 -0.79
CA ILE A 75 -6.33 -0.55 -1.34
C ILE A 75 -5.97 0.12 -2.67
N ASP A 76 -4.82 0.81 -2.72
CA ASP A 76 -4.35 1.52 -3.91
C ASP A 76 -3.98 0.53 -5.04
N SER A 77 -3.36 -0.61 -4.72
CA SER A 77 -3.04 -1.66 -5.69
C SER A 77 -4.29 -2.31 -6.27
N PHE A 78 -5.29 -2.63 -5.43
CA PHE A 78 -6.56 -3.18 -5.89
C PHE A 78 -7.35 -2.16 -6.71
N THR A 79 -7.29 -0.88 -6.33
CA THR A 79 -7.94 0.21 -7.06
C THR A 79 -7.29 0.42 -8.43
N ALA A 80 -5.96 0.40 -8.52
CA ALA A 80 -5.23 0.47 -9.79
C ALA A 80 -5.62 -0.71 -10.70
N LEU A 81 -5.56 -1.95 -10.17
CA LEU A 81 -5.99 -3.16 -10.89
C LEU A 81 -7.44 -3.09 -11.38
N TYR A 82 -8.35 -2.56 -10.56
CA TYR A 82 -9.74 -2.37 -10.94
C TYR A 82 -9.91 -1.33 -12.06
N GLN A 83 -9.15 -0.23 -12.01
CA GLN A 83 -9.21 0.83 -13.01
C GLN A 83 -8.67 0.41 -14.39
N LEU A 84 -7.84 -0.62 -14.44
CA LEU A 84 -7.11 -0.99 -15.65
C LEU A 84 -7.96 -1.56 -16.79
N LYS A 85 -9.25 -1.92 -16.57
CA LYS A 85 -10.20 -2.38 -17.61
C LYS A 85 -9.58 -3.28 -18.70
N THR A 86 -8.61 -4.11 -18.34
CA THR A 86 -7.81 -4.89 -19.29
C THR A 86 -7.96 -6.37 -18.99
N GLU A 87 -8.20 -7.14 -20.04
CA GLU A 87 -8.16 -8.62 -20.02
C GLU A 87 -6.80 -9.12 -20.51
N ASN A 88 -5.85 -8.22 -20.82
CA ASN A 88 -4.54 -8.57 -21.32
C ASN A 88 -3.64 -9.10 -20.18
N GLU A 89 -3.32 -10.39 -20.25
CA GLU A 89 -2.46 -11.08 -19.28
C GLU A 89 -1.06 -10.45 -19.17
N GLU A 90 -0.52 -9.91 -20.27
CA GLU A 90 0.81 -9.30 -20.27
C GLU A 90 0.85 -8.01 -19.45
N GLU A 91 -0.18 -7.17 -19.58
CA GLU A 91 -0.32 -5.95 -18.78
C GLU A 91 -0.47 -6.29 -17.30
N LEU A 92 -1.34 -7.26 -16.98
CA LEU A 92 -1.53 -7.76 -15.61
C LEU A 92 -0.22 -8.28 -15.00
N ASN A 93 0.56 -9.06 -15.77
CA ASN A 93 1.85 -9.59 -15.33
C ASN A 93 2.89 -8.47 -15.11
N SER A 94 2.88 -7.43 -15.94
CA SER A 94 3.72 -6.24 -15.78
C SER A 94 3.43 -5.53 -14.45
N ILE A 95 2.15 -5.31 -14.14
CA ILE A 95 1.72 -4.68 -12.87
C ILE A 95 2.09 -5.54 -11.68
N TYR A 96 1.88 -6.85 -11.75
CA TYR A 96 2.27 -7.78 -10.70
C TYR A 96 3.79 -7.72 -10.44
N LYS A 97 4.61 -7.64 -11.49
CA LYS A 97 6.07 -7.47 -11.35
C LYS A 97 6.43 -6.15 -10.71
N MET A 98 5.79 -5.04 -11.09
CA MET A 98 6.00 -3.72 -10.47
C MET A 98 5.65 -3.73 -8.97
N ILE A 99 4.49 -4.30 -8.62
CA ILE A 99 4.06 -4.52 -7.24
C ILE A 99 5.14 -5.29 -6.48
N LYS A 100 5.57 -6.44 -7.02
CA LYS A 100 6.56 -7.30 -6.36
C LYS A 100 7.92 -6.60 -6.18
N ALA A 101 8.34 -5.80 -7.15
CA ALA A 101 9.61 -5.07 -7.09
C ALA A 101 9.60 -3.99 -6.00
N ILE A 102 8.52 -3.20 -5.91
CA ILE A 102 8.37 -2.17 -4.87
C ILE A 102 8.29 -2.80 -3.47
N HIS A 103 7.70 -4.00 -3.35
CA HIS A 103 7.52 -4.72 -2.08
C HIS A 103 8.71 -5.58 -1.66
N ALA A 104 9.71 -5.74 -2.53
CA ALA A 104 10.89 -6.50 -2.19
C ALA A 104 11.50 -5.94 -0.89
N GLU A 105 11.83 -6.83 0.05
CA GLU A 105 12.19 -6.46 1.42
C GLU A 105 13.33 -5.44 1.49
N ASN A 106 14.20 -5.37 0.49
CA ASN A 106 15.41 -4.54 0.45
C ASN A 106 15.33 -3.38 -0.55
N THR A 107 14.25 -2.62 -0.57
CA THR A 107 14.16 -1.39 -1.39
C THR A 107 14.05 -0.14 -0.52
N ILE A 108 14.60 0.97 -1.02
CA ILE A 108 14.42 2.30 -0.43
C ILE A 108 12.93 2.68 -0.39
N TYR A 109 12.15 2.22 -1.37
CA TYR A 109 10.71 2.43 -1.42
C TYR A 109 9.99 1.80 -0.23
N ARG A 110 10.40 0.61 0.21
CA ARG A 110 9.84 -0.02 1.41
C ARG A 110 10.21 0.72 2.69
N ALA A 111 11.40 1.31 2.74
CA ALA A 111 11.77 2.19 3.85
C ALA A 111 10.86 3.43 3.89
N ILE A 112 10.56 4.05 2.74
CA ILE A 112 9.57 5.14 2.65
C ILE A 112 8.18 4.68 3.07
N MET A 113 7.66 3.58 2.52
CA MET A 113 6.30 3.08 2.81
C MET A 113 6.07 2.86 4.31
N ASN A 114 7.11 2.43 5.03
CA ASN A 114 7.03 2.18 6.47
C ASN A 114 7.51 3.36 7.33
N ASN A 115 7.88 4.48 6.73
CA ASN A 115 8.56 5.59 7.39
C ASN A 115 9.79 5.14 8.23
N ASP A 116 10.52 4.14 7.75
CA ASP A 116 11.70 3.56 8.40
C ASP A 116 12.94 4.40 8.07
N LYS A 117 13.16 5.43 8.90
CA LYS A 117 14.25 6.41 8.73
C LYS A 117 15.63 5.76 8.75
N GLU A 118 15.88 4.82 9.65
CA GLU A 118 17.19 4.21 9.85
C GLU A 118 17.60 3.43 8.60
N ARG A 119 16.68 2.63 8.08
CA ARG A 119 16.89 1.90 6.84
C ARG A 119 17.00 2.83 5.64
N PHE A 120 16.19 3.89 5.60
CA PHE A 120 16.26 4.90 4.55
C PHE A 120 17.66 5.54 4.49
N ILE A 121 18.20 5.98 5.64
CA ILE A 121 19.55 6.54 5.74
C ILE A 121 20.59 5.57 5.20
N ALA A 122 20.53 4.29 5.61
CA ALA A 122 21.44 3.26 5.13
C ALA A 122 21.38 3.02 3.60
N PHE A 123 20.24 3.32 2.94
CA PHE A 123 20.17 3.33 1.47
C PHE A 123 20.85 4.57 0.88
N THR A 124 20.71 5.73 1.52
CA THR A 124 21.27 7.00 1.02
C THR A 124 22.78 7.12 1.17
N GLU A 125 23.39 6.28 2.01
CA GLU A 125 24.85 6.22 2.23
C GLU A 125 25.59 5.31 1.24
N ARG A 126 24.87 4.61 0.36
CA ARG A 126 25.48 3.73 -0.66
C ARG A 126 26.11 4.56 -1.77
N GLU A 127 27.24 4.10 -2.33
CA GLU A 127 27.95 4.81 -3.40
C GLU A 127 27.08 5.00 -4.65
N GLU A 128 26.17 4.06 -4.94
CA GLU A 128 25.28 4.10 -6.10
C GLU A 128 23.97 4.87 -5.84
N PHE A 129 23.82 5.52 -4.68
CA PHE A 129 22.61 6.26 -4.36
C PHE A 129 22.49 7.52 -5.23
N ASP A 130 21.47 7.53 -6.08
CA ASP A 130 21.03 8.73 -6.80
C ASP A 130 19.92 9.45 -6.01
N LYS A 131 20.21 10.68 -5.58
CA LYS A 131 19.26 11.54 -4.86
C LYS A 131 18.10 12.00 -5.74
N ASP A 132 18.30 12.06 -7.05
CA ASP A 132 17.34 12.55 -8.03
C ASP A 132 16.58 11.38 -8.70
N GLN A 133 16.80 10.14 -8.20
CA GLN A 133 16.12 8.95 -8.69
C GLN A 133 14.59 9.10 -8.61
N LYS A 134 13.93 8.55 -9.62
CA LYS A 134 12.46 8.55 -9.69
C LYS A 134 11.94 7.15 -9.88
N LEU A 135 10.81 6.86 -9.24
CA LEU A 135 10.05 5.64 -9.44
C LEU A 135 9.02 5.86 -10.55
N GLU A 136 9.13 5.09 -11.62
CA GLU A 136 8.06 4.92 -12.60
C GLU A 136 7.13 3.80 -12.11
N SER A 137 5.88 4.14 -11.82
CA SER A 137 4.90 3.14 -11.39
C SER A 137 3.48 3.61 -11.64
N SER A 138 2.67 2.72 -12.20
CA SER A 138 1.23 2.90 -12.37
C SER A 138 0.43 2.81 -11.06
N LEU A 139 1.09 2.49 -9.93
CA LEU A 139 0.43 2.37 -8.62
C LEU A 139 0.17 3.73 -7.96
N TYR A 140 0.85 4.78 -8.40
CA TYR A 140 0.69 6.12 -7.84
C TYR A 140 -0.21 6.98 -8.74
N PRO A 141 -1.06 7.85 -8.15
CA PRO A 141 -1.90 8.77 -8.92
C PRO A 141 -1.06 9.67 -9.82
N LYS A 142 -1.61 10.04 -10.97
CA LYS A 142 -0.93 10.76 -12.06
C LYS A 142 0.26 9.97 -12.61
N TYR A 143 -0.05 8.98 -13.46
CA TYR A 143 0.90 8.16 -14.20
C TYR A 143 2.18 8.93 -14.53
N GLY A 144 3.33 8.47 -14.03
CA GLY A 144 4.60 9.10 -14.30
C GLY A 144 5.70 8.79 -13.28
N TYR A 145 6.73 9.61 -13.34
CA TYR A 145 7.91 9.53 -12.48
C TYR A 145 7.67 10.28 -11.18
N ASN A 146 7.86 9.61 -10.04
CA ASN A 146 7.76 10.23 -8.72
C ASN A 146 9.11 10.22 -8.00
N SER A 147 9.51 11.36 -7.46
CA SER A 147 10.74 11.48 -6.67
C SER A 147 10.59 10.80 -5.29
N LEU A 148 11.72 10.54 -4.61
CA LEU A 148 11.68 10.01 -3.25
C LEU A 148 10.90 10.93 -2.29
N LEU A 149 10.97 12.25 -2.47
CA LEU A 149 10.25 13.21 -1.63
C LEU A 149 8.74 13.16 -1.88
N GLU A 150 8.32 13.05 -3.13
CA GLU A 150 6.91 12.89 -3.50
C GLU A 150 6.35 11.60 -2.93
N LEU A 151 7.10 10.49 -3.00
CA LEU A 151 6.72 9.23 -2.38
C LEU A 151 6.59 9.34 -0.85
N CYS A 152 7.47 10.10 -0.20
CA CYS A 152 7.33 10.37 1.24
C CYS A 152 6.02 11.11 1.54
N CYS A 153 5.63 12.08 0.69
CA CYS A 153 4.36 12.80 0.85
C CYS A 153 3.16 11.87 0.69
N TYR A 154 3.20 10.98 -0.31
CA TYR A 154 2.11 10.05 -0.60
C TYR A 154 1.88 9.02 0.51
N HIS A 155 2.97 8.53 1.11
CA HIS A 155 2.93 7.53 2.18
C HIS A 155 2.85 8.16 3.59
N GLY A 156 2.94 9.49 3.70
CA GLY A 156 2.96 10.16 5.00
C GLY A 156 4.26 9.93 5.80
N ALA A 157 5.36 9.62 5.11
CA ALA A 157 6.65 9.27 5.69
C ALA A 157 7.45 10.50 6.15
N ILE A 158 7.02 11.10 7.25
CA ILE A 158 7.54 12.39 7.74
C ILE A 158 9.03 12.36 8.07
N ASP A 159 9.55 11.25 8.58
CA ASP A 159 10.96 11.15 8.98
C ASP A 159 11.88 11.08 7.76
N CYS A 160 11.50 10.27 6.77
CA CYS A 160 12.18 10.21 5.48
C CYS A 160 12.08 11.55 4.74
N PHE A 161 10.90 12.19 4.76
CA PHE A 161 10.68 13.51 4.16
C PHE A 161 11.60 14.58 4.77
N LYS A 162 11.62 14.70 6.11
CA LYS A 162 12.49 15.64 6.82
C LYS A 162 13.96 15.39 6.51
N PHE A 163 14.37 14.13 6.47
CA PHE A 163 15.75 13.77 6.12
C PHE A 163 16.12 14.24 4.71
N LEU A 164 15.27 13.99 3.71
CA LEU A 164 15.51 14.45 2.33
C LEU A 164 15.62 15.98 2.24
N ARG A 165 14.71 16.71 2.89
CA ARG A 165 14.72 18.18 2.94
C ARG A 165 15.98 18.72 3.61
N MET A 166 16.40 18.12 4.72
CA MET A 166 17.55 18.58 5.50
C MET A 166 18.88 18.22 4.83
N LYS A 167 19.04 16.98 4.37
CA LYS A 167 20.33 16.46 3.87
C LYS A 167 20.59 16.83 2.42
N PHE A 168 19.57 16.78 1.57
CA PHE A 168 19.71 16.95 0.12
C PHE A 168 19.03 18.23 -0.40
N THR A 169 18.40 19.02 0.47
CA THR A 169 17.67 20.23 0.08
C THR A 169 16.62 19.96 -1.00
N SER A 170 16.05 18.76 -1.03
CA SER A 170 15.14 18.29 -2.08
C SER A 170 13.96 19.24 -2.25
N GLU A 171 13.73 19.78 -3.45
CA GLU A 171 12.69 20.77 -3.73
C GLU A 171 11.28 20.21 -3.47
N ILE A 172 10.42 21.02 -2.83
CA ILE A 172 9.00 20.68 -2.66
C ILE A 172 8.29 21.01 -3.98
N THR A 173 7.76 19.98 -4.63
CA THR A 173 7.02 20.11 -5.89
C THR A 173 5.52 20.28 -5.66
N THR A 174 4.78 20.68 -6.69
CA THR A 174 3.31 20.69 -6.66
C THR A 174 2.72 19.31 -6.38
N LYS A 175 3.37 18.24 -6.86
CA LYS A 175 3.01 16.84 -6.53
C LYS A 175 3.19 16.54 -5.05
N CYS A 176 4.20 17.09 -4.38
CA CYS A 176 4.38 16.91 -2.93
C CYS A 176 3.15 17.41 -2.18
N LEU A 177 2.65 18.60 -2.52
CA LEU A 177 1.44 19.14 -1.92
C LEU A 177 0.22 18.24 -2.19
N GLU A 178 -0.03 17.86 -3.44
CA GLU A 178 -1.16 16.98 -3.79
C GLU A 178 -1.08 15.62 -3.07
N PHE A 179 0.11 15.01 -3.03
CA PHE A 179 0.32 13.74 -2.38
C PHE A 179 0.27 13.84 -0.86
N SER A 180 0.64 14.97 -0.26
CA SER A 180 0.53 15.18 1.18
C SER A 180 -0.91 15.08 1.68
N PHE A 181 -1.90 15.55 0.89
CA PHE A 181 -3.32 15.36 1.18
C PHE A 181 -3.74 13.88 1.13
N LEU A 182 -3.16 13.10 0.21
CA LEU A 182 -3.43 11.67 0.09
C LEU A 182 -2.75 10.84 1.19
N GLY A 183 -1.56 11.25 1.62
CA GLY A 183 -0.83 10.63 2.72
C GLY A 183 -1.41 10.99 4.10
N GLY A 184 -2.09 12.12 4.21
CA GLY A 184 -2.82 12.52 5.42
C GLY A 184 -1.94 12.90 6.61
N ASN A 185 -0.65 13.14 6.39
CA ASN A 185 0.27 13.60 7.43
C ASN A 185 0.23 15.14 7.52
N SER A 186 -0.34 15.67 8.61
CA SER A 186 -0.54 17.11 8.79
C SER A 186 0.75 17.93 8.81
N GLU A 187 1.85 17.35 9.27
CA GLU A 187 3.14 18.02 9.30
C GLU A 187 3.71 18.17 7.89
N ILE A 188 3.64 17.10 7.07
CA ILE A 188 4.03 17.19 5.65
C ILE A 188 3.15 18.20 4.92
N MET A 189 1.82 18.13 5.10
CA MET A 189 0.89 19.08 4.47
C MET A 189 1.25 20.53 4.81
N SER A 190 1.51 20.82 6.08
CA SER A 190 1.89 22.16 6.51
C SER A 190 3.23 22.61 5.94
N GLU A 191 4.20 21.71 5.78
CA GLU A 191 5.48 22.05 5.16
C GLU A 191 5.33 22.32 3.66
N CYS A 192 4.50 21.54 2.95
CA CYS A 192 4.26 21.72 1.52
C CYS A 192 3.45 22.96 1.15
N LEU A 193 2.82 23.63 2.12
CA LEU A 193 2.05 24.87 1.93
C LEU A 193 2.88 26.14 2.14
N LYS A 194 4.11 26.04 2.65
CA LYS A 194 5.02 27.18 2.84
C LYS A 194 5.66 27.61 1.53
#